data_AF-A0A424J0C2-F1
#
_entry.id   AF-A0A424J0C2-F1
#
_cell.length_a   1.000
_cell.length_b   1.000
_cell.length_c   1.000
_cell.angle_alpha   90.00
_cell.angle_beta   90.00
_cell.angle_gamma   90.00
#
_symmetry.space_group_name_H-M   'P 1'
#
loop_
_entity.id
_entity.type
_entity.pdbx_description
1 polymer ?
#
loop_
_entity_poly.entity_id
_entity_poly.type
_entity_poly.pdbx_seq_one_letter_code
_entity_poly.pdbx_strand_id
1 'polypeptide(L)'
;MAVKPNNIFVDSILYVVVGVTIGSVMAFAAGSFLWAGASINTFSKTAETFIDGELPRLVPAFFLLGSAGLILILRRALGIKRFHSPRETIAAVQSEKPLDIKGGLGSALAALIAVGGRASV
;
A
#
# COMPACT_ATOMS: atom_id res chain seq x y z
N MET A 1 13.17 11.59 -35.12
CA MET A 1 14.55 11.28 -34.70
C MET A 1 14.68 9.77 -34.65
N ALA A 2 15.41 9.17 -35.59
CA ALA A 2 15.68 7.75 -35.56
C ALA A 2 16.66 7.45 -34.42
N VAL A 3 16.19 6.73 -33.40
CA VAL A 3 17.05 6.25 -32.31
C VAL A 3 18.02 5.24 -32.93
N LYS A 4 19.32 5.56 -32.89
CA LYS A 4 20.39 4.67 -33.31
C LYS A 4 20.25 3.36 -32.54
N PRO A 5 20.24 2.18 -33.19
CA PRO A 5 20.15 0.92 -32.46
C PRO A 5 21.38 0.81 -31.56
N ASN A 6 21.18 0.89 -30.25
CA ASN A 6 22.18 0.44 -29.30
C ASN A 6 22.35 -1.08 -29.48
N ASN A 7 23.52 -1.60 -29.09
CA ASN A 7 23.76 -3.04 -29.14
C ASN A 7 22.63 -3.77 -28.40
N ILE A 8 21.89 -4.64 -29.10
CA ILE A 8 20.70 -5.35 -28.59
C ILE A 8 21.00 -6.09 -27.27
N PHE A 9 22.24 -6.57 -27.12
CA PHE A 9 22.74 -7.18 -25.89
C PHE A 9 22.78 -6.21 -24.71
N VAL A 10 23.17 -4.95 -24.93
CA VAL A 10 23.22 -3.91 -23.89
C VAL A 10 21.81 -3.53 -23.44
N ASP A 11 20.87 -3.37 -24.38
CA ASP A 11 19.47 -3.08 -24.04
C ASP A 11 18.83 -4.24 -23.27
N SER A 12 19.11 -5.48 -23.66
CA SER A 12 18.62 -6.67 -22.95
C SER A 12 19.14 -6.75 -21.51
N ILE A 13 20.44 -6.53 -21.31
CA ILE A 13 21.05 -6.48 -19.97
C ILE A 13 20.44 -5.33 -19.16
N LEU A 14 20.23 -4.16 -19.77
CA LEU A 14 19.61 -3.01 -19.12
C LEU A 14 18.20 -3.34 -18.60
N TYR A 15 17.35 -3.95 -19.42
CA TYR A 15 16.00 -4.35 -19.00
C TYR A 15 16.02 -5.36 -17.85
N VAL A 16 16.96 -6.32 -17.86
CA VAL A 16 17.13 -7.26 -16.75
C VAL A 16 17.52 -6.54 -15.47
N VAL A 17 18.50 -5.63 -15.52
CA VAL A 17 18.94 -4.85 -14.35
C VAL A 17 17.81 -3.99 -13.79
N VAL A 18 17.04 -3.32 -14.65
CA VAL A 18 15.87 -2.53 -14.25
C VAL A 18 14.81 -3.42 -13.62
N GLY A 19 14.51 -4.57 -14.22
CA GLY A 19 13.55 -5.54 -13.68
C GLY A 19 13.93 -6.06 -12.30
N VAL A 20 15.19 -6.43 -12.10
CA VAL A 20 15.72 -6.86 -10.79
C VAL A 20 15.63 -5.74 -9.76
N THR A 21 15.95 -4.50 -10.15
CA THR A 21 15.89 -3.35 -9.25
C THR A 21 14.46 -3.08 -8.80
N ILE A 22 13.50 -3.06 -9.73
CA ILE A 22 12.07 -2.89 -9.41
C ILE A 22 11.57 -4.03 -8.53
N GLY A 23 11.92 -5.28 -8.84
CA GLY A 23 11.54 -6.45 -8.05
C GLY A 23 12.07 -6.40 -6.62
N SER A 24 13.33 -5.98 -6.44
CA SER A 24 13.95 -5.81 -5.12
C SER A 24 13.25 -4.74 -4.28
N VAL A 25 12.98 -3.57 -4.87
CA VAL A 25 12.23 -2.48 -4.22
C VAL A 25 10.82 -2.96 -3.82
N MET A 26 10.14 -3.67 -4.71
CA MET A 26 8.79 -4.20 -4.44
C MET A 26 8.81 -5.25 -3.33
N ALA A 27 9.81 -6.14 -3.29
CA ALA A 27 9.95 -7.14 -2.23
C ALA A 27 10.14 -6.48 -0.86
N PHE A 28 10.98 -5.43 -0.78
CA PHE A 28 11.17 -4.68 0.44
C PHE A 28 9.90 -3.96 0.91
N ALA A 29 9.18 -3.34 -0.04
CA ALA A 29 7.91 -2.69 0.25
C ALA A 29 6.84 -3.68 0.77
N ALA A 30 6.70 -4.82 0.10
CA ALA A 30 5.77 -5.88 0.51
C ALA A 30 6.13 -6.47 1.88
N GLY A 31 7.41 -6.76 2.12
CA GLY A 31 7.89 -7.26 3.41
C GLY A 31 7.62 -6.28 4.56
N SER A 32 7.88 -4.99 4.32
CA SER A 32 7.61 -3.93 5.29
C SER A 32 6.12 -3.79 5.59
N PHE A 33 5.27 -3.91 4.56
CA PHE A 33 3.81 -3.87 4.71
C PHE A 33 3.30 -5.02 5.59
N LEU A 34 3.76 -6.25 5.33
CA LEU A 34 3.39 -7.42 6.12
C LEU A 34 3.85 -7.29 7.58
N TRP A 35 5.10 -6.85 7.80
CA TRP A 35 5.63 -6.64 9.14
C TRP A 35 4.85 -5.56 9.91
N ALA A 36 4.55 -4.43 9.27
CA ALA A 36 3.75 -3.37 9.88
C ALA A 36 2.34 -3.85 10.22
N GLY A 37 1.66 -4.57 9.32
CA GLY A 37 0.35 -5.14 9.57
C GLY A 37 0.35 -6.14 10.75
N ALA A 38 1.36 -7.02 10.81
CA ALA A 38 1.53 -7.96 11.92
C ALA A 38 1.81 -7.26 13.26
N SER A 39 2.63 -6.21 13.26
CA SER A 39 2.92 -5.41 14.44
C SER A 39 1.66 -4.72 14.98
N ILE A 40 0.84 -4.12 14.11
CA ILE A 40 -0.41 -3.48 14.51
C ILE A 40 -1.39 -4.52 15.07
N ASN A 41 -1.53 -5.68 14.41
CA ASN A 41 -2.44 -6.73 14.88
C ASN A 41 -2.02 -7.29 16.25
N THR A 42 -0.72 -7.42 16.49
CA THR A 42 -0.18 -7.84 17.80
C THR A 42 -0.49 -6.79 18.87
N PHE A 43 -0.30 -5.50 18.56
CA PHE A 43 -0.66 -4.40 19.45
C PHE A 43 -2.16 -4.40 19.79
N SER A 44 -3.04 -4.58 18.81
CA SER A 44 -4.48 -4.64 19.03
C SER A 44 -4.89 -5.82 19.94
N LYS A 45 -4.27 -7.00 19.76
CA LYS A 45 -4.50 -8.16 20.64
C LYS A 45 -4.02 -7.89 22.08
N THR A 46 -2.86 -7.27 22.23
CA THR A 46 -2.37 -6.85 23.55
C THR A 46 -3.34 -5.88 24.22
N ALA A 47 -3.85 -4.90 23.48
CA ALA A 47 -4.85 -3.94 23.99
C ALA A 47 -6.15 -4.63 24.44
N GLU A 48 -6.61 -5.66 23.72
CA GLU A 48 -7.76 -6.49 24.12
C GLU A 48 -7.52 -7.23 25.42
N THR A 49 -6.30 -7.75 25.65
CA THR A 49 -5.96 -8.48 26.89
C THR A 49 -5.74 -7.59 28.12
N PHE A 50 -5.45 -6.30 27.92
CA PHE A 50 -5.26 -5.34 29.03
C PHE A 50 -6.58 -4.86 29.66
N ILE A 51 -7.71 -5.06 28.97
CA ILE A 51 -9.03 -4.63 29.44
C ILE A 51 -9.75 -5.87 29.99
N ASP A 52 -9.77 -6.03 31.31
CA ASP A 52 -10.57 -7.08 31.95
C ASP A 52 -12.08 -6.76 31.87
N GLY A 53 -12.90 -7.73 31.44
CA GLY A 53 -14.37 -7.65 31.45
C GLY A 53 -15.07 -7.89 30.10
N GLU A 54 -16.27 -7.30 29.91
CA GLU A 54 -17.08 -7.37 28.67
C GLU A 54 -16.67 -6.31 27.61
N LEU A 55 -15.90 -5.28 28.01
CA LEU A 55 -15.38 -4.24 27.11
C LEU A 55 -14.42 -4.71 25.99
N PRO A 56 -13.69 -5.85 26.05
CA PRO A 56 -12.85 -6.35 24.97
C PRO A 56 -13.59 -6.51 23.65
N ARG A 57 -14.91 -6.79 23.70
CA ARG A 57 -15.75 -6.92 22.50
C ARG A 57 -15.91 -5.59 21.74
N LEU A 58 -15.77 -4.46 22.43
CA LEU A 58 -15.89 -3.12 21.85
C LEU A 58 -14.56 -2.58 21.31
N VAL A 59 -13.43 -3.13 21.74
CA VAL A 59 -12.08 -2.69 21.33
C VAL A 59 -11.91 -2.74 19.79
N PRO A 60 -12.29 -3.82 19.08
CA PRO A 60 -12.24 -3.84 17.62
C PRO A 60 -13.07 -2.73 16.96
N ALA A 61 -14.22 -2.37 17.55
CA ALA A 61 -15.07 -1.31 17.01
C ALA A 61 -14.42 0.07 17.13
N PHE A 62 -13.72 0.35 18.24
CA PHE A 62 -12.94 1.57 18.39
C PHE A 62 -11.76 1.65 17.41
N PHE A 63 -11.04 0.54 17.22
CA PHE A 63 -9.97 0.47 16.22
C PHE A 63 -10.52 0.68 14.80
N LEU A 64 -11.68 0.12 14.47
CA LEU A 64 -12.31 0.29 13.16
C LEU A 64 -12.74 1.74 12.92
N LEU A 65 -13.39 2.38 13.91
CA LEU A 65 -13.76 3.80 13.84
C LEU A 65 -12.52 4.70 13.73
N GLY A 66 -11.47 4.40 14.50
CA GLY A 66 -10.19 5.09 14.44
C GLY A 66 -9.55 4.98 13.05
N SER A 67 -9.52 3.77 12.47
CA SER A 67 -9.02 3.54 11.12
C SER A 67 -9.83 4.29 10.06
N ALA A 68 -11.16 4.32 10.16
CA ALA A 68 -12.00 5.08 9.24
C ALA A 68 -11.70 6.59 9.30
N GLY A 69 -11.54 7.14 10.50
CA GLY A 69 -11.12 8.53 10.69
C GLY A 69 -9.72 8.81 10.12
N LEU A 70 -8.78 7.89 10.34
CA LEU A 70 -7.41 8.02 9.84
C LEU A 70 -7.34 7.95 8.31
N ILE A 71 -8.14 7.11 7.66
CA ILE A 71 -8.25 7.07 6.19
C ILE A 71 -8.81 8.39 5.65
N LEU A 72 -9.78 9.01 6.35
CA LEU A 72 -10.31 10.32 5.96
C LEU A 72 -9.25 11.42 6.08
N ILE A 73 -8.48 11.41 7.17
CA ILE A 73 -7.36 12.34 7.38
C ILE A 73 -6.30 12.13 6.29
N LEU A 74 -5.93 10.87 6.01
CA LEU A 74 -4.96 10.51 4.99
C LEU A 74 -5.39 11.04 3.61
N ARG A 75 -6.66 10.86 3.24
CA ARG A 75 -7.22 11.38 1.99
C ARG A 75 -7.07 12.90 1.89
N ARG A 76 -7.35 13.62 2.98
CA ARG A 76 -7.23 15.09 3.02
C ARG A 76 -5.77 15.54 2.98
N ALA A 77 -4.90 14.90 3.75
CA ALA A 77 -3.47 15.23 3.82
C ALA A 77 -2.77 15.02 2.47
N LEU A 78 -3.11 13.96 1.74
CA LEU A 78 -2.54 13.69 0.41
C LEU A 78 -3.23 14.48 -0.72
N GLY A 79 -4.37 15.11 -0.46
CA GLY A 79 -5.14 15.85 -1.46
C GLY A 79 -5.68 14.97 -2.59
N ILE A 80 -5.84 13.66 -2.36
CA ILE A 80 -6.22 12.70 -3.40
C ILE A 80 -7.73 12.68 -3.60
N LYS A 81 -8.17 12.73 -4.86
CA LYS A 81 -9.60 12.69 -5.20
C LYS A 81 -10.20 11.31 -4.94
N ARG A 82 -9.44 10.24 -5.16
CA ARG A 82 -9.85 8.83 -5.00
C ARG A 82 -8.65 7.94 -4.70
N PHE A 83 -8.89 6.78 -4.10
CA PHE A 83 -7.91 5.70 -3.98
C PHE A 83 -7.86 4.89 -5.29
N HIS A 84 -6.67 4.40 -5.64
CA HIS A 84 -6.42 3.64 -6.86
C HIS A 84 -6.48 2.14 -6.61
N SER A 85 -7.03 1.43 -7.60
CA SER A 85 -7.07 -0.02 -7.65
C SER A 85 -6.04 -0.57 -8.64
N PRO A 86 -5.59 -1.84 -8.52
CA PRO A 86 -4.61 -2.43 -9.44
C PRO A 86 -5.00 -2.35 -10.93
N ARG A 87 -6.31 -2.44 -11.23
CA ARG A 87 -6.84 -2.27 -12.60
C ARG A 87 -6.47 -0.92 -13.21
N GLU A 88 -6.42 0.15 -12.41
CA GLU A 88 -6.14 1.49 -12.92
C GLU A 88 -4.66 1.64 -13.32
N THR A 89 -3.75 0.95 -12.62
CA THR A 89 -2.33 0.88 -13.00
C THR A 89 -2.18 0.17 -14.35
N ILE A 90 -2.88 -0.95 -14.55
CA ILE A 90 -2.86 -1.69 -15.83
C ILE A 90 -3.43 -0.83 -16.96
N ALA A 91 -4.56 -0.16 -16.71
CA ALA A 91 -5.19 0.71 -17.70
C ALA A 91 -4.32 1.93 -18.04
N ALA A 92 -3.59 2.49 -17.07
CA ALA A 92 -2.67 3.60 -17.29
C ALA A 92 -1.51 3.20 -18.20
N VAL A 93 -0.92 2.02 -17.98
CA VAL A 93 0.13 1.48 -18.85
C VAL A 93 -0.40 1.22 -20.27
N GLN A 94 -1.60 0.63 -20.40
CA GLN A 94 -2.22 0.38 -21.70
C GLN A 94 -2.60 1.66 -22.47
N SER A 95 -2.92 2.73 -21.74
CA SER A 95 -3.34 4.02 -22.33
C SER A 95 -2.22 5.05 -22.41
N GLU A 96 -0.97 4.66 -22.09
CA GLU A 96 0.20 5.55 -21.97
C GLU A 96 -0.06 6.80 -21.09
N LYS A 97 -0.94 6.66 -20.10
CA LYS A 97 -1.26 7.74 -19.16
C LYS A 97 -0.25 7.75 -18.01
N PRO A 98 0.15 8.93 -17.52
CA PRO A 98 1.00 9.02 -16.35
C PRO A 98 0.31 8.41 -15.12
N LEU A 99 1.09 7.65 -14.35
CA LEU A 99 0.62 7.05 -13.10
C LEU A 99 0.54 8.12 -12.00
N ASP A 100 -0.59 8.16 -11.29
CA ASP A 100 -0.71 8.96 -10.07
C ASP A 100 -0.06 8.23 -8.89
N ILE A 101 1.21 8.56 -8.66
CA ILE A 101 2.05 7.99 -7.60
C ILE A 101 1.47 8.29 -6.22
N LYS A 102 0.91 9.49 -6.01
CA LYS A 102 0.36 9.90 -4.70
C LYS A 102 -0.88 9.09 -4.37
N GLY A 103 -1.77 8.91 -5.34
CA GLY A 103 -2.94 8.05 -5.17
C GLY A 103 -2.54 6.58 -4.94
N GLY A 104 -1.52 6.08 -5.63
CA GLY A 104 -1.01 4.71 -5.46
C GLY A 104 -0.46 4.47 -4.05
N LEU A 105 0.45 5.32 -3.59
CA LEU A 105 1.01 5.26 -2.23
C LEU A 105 -0.07 5.46 -1.16
N GLY A 106 -0.97 6.42 -1.36
CA GLY A 106 -2.09 6.66 -0.45
C GLY A 106 -3.02 5.45 -0.33
N SER A 107 -3.18 4.66 -1.39
CA SER A 107 -4.02 3.45 -1.37
C SER A 107 -3.35 2.31 -0.61
N ALA A 108 -2.04 2.14 -0.75
CA ALA A 108 -1.28 1.18 0.06
C ALA A 108 -1.35 1.55 1.54
N LEU A 109 -1.15 2.82 1.89
CA LEU A 109 -1.26 3.28 3.28
C LEU A 109 -2.69 3.11 3.84
N ALA A 110 -3.72 3.43 3.04
CA ALA A 110 -5.10 3.22 3.44
C ALA A 110 -5.41 1.74 3.69
N ALA A 111 -4.89 0.84 2.85
CA ALA A 111 -5.01 -0.60 3.07
C ALA A 111 -4.29 -1.05 4.36
N LEU A 112 -3.11 -0.51 4.66
CA LEU A 112 -2.39 -0.82 5.91
C LEU A 112 -3.20 -0.37 7.15
N ILE A 113 -3.79 0.81 7.09
CA ILE A 113 -4.66 1.34 8.16
C ILE A 113 -5.92 0.48 8.32
N ALA A 114 -6.50 0.01 7.21
CA ALA A 114 -7.66 -0.88 7.23
C ALA A 114 -7.34 -2.24 7.85
N VAL A 115 -6.19 -2.84 7.48
CA VAL A 115 -5.67 -4.07 8.12
C VAL A 115 -5.47 -3.85 9.61
N GLY A 116 -4.94 -2.69 10.02
CA GLY A 116 -4.79 -2.33 11.43
C GLY A 116 -6.11 -2.18 12.19
N GLY A 117 -7.16 -1.73 11.50
CA GLY A 117 -8.53 -1.65 12.02
C GLY A 117 -9.27 -2.99 12.04
N ARG A 118 -8.58 -4.10 11.73
CA ARG A 118 -9.14 -5.45 11.59
C ARG A 118 -10.24 -5.54 10.53
N ALA A 119 -10.26 -4.60 9.57
CA ALA A 119 -11.18 -4.66 8.45
C ALA A 119 -10.80 -5.82 7.52
N SER A 120 -11.80 -6.52 7.00
CA SER A 120 -11.61 -7.50 5.93
C SER A 120 -11.46 -6.74 4.61
N VAL A 121 -10.27 -6.75 4.02
CA VAL A 121 -9.92 -6.06 2.76
C VAL A 121 -9.28 -7.00 1.76
#